data_AF-A0A9D8BUK4-F1
#
_entry.id   AF-A0A9D8BUK4-F1
#
_cell.length_a   1.000
_cell.length_b   1.000
_cell.length_c   1.000
_cell.angle_alpha   90.00
_cell.angle_beta   90.00
_cell.angle_gamma   90.00
#
_symmetry.space_group_name_H-M   'P 1'
#
loop_
_entity.id
_entity.type
_entity.pdbx_description
1 polymer ?
#
loop_
_entity_poly.entity_id
_entity_poly.type
_entity_poly.pdbx_seq_one_letter_code
_entity_poly.pdbx_strand_id
1 'polypeptide(L)'
;MDPNATGHALAVFAAAVMAFTAGAYLARSRKRVRRVLKLLIALAILEAVYGLVENLTRHQHIFWIPVGGDFARGTFYNRNHFAATLSMFLPVMIGWFYFRAAAAKSRHERTHLLPATSWDILGTKHGLWLLAPAALVLAIIQSQSRGGFSSMILGVALMFAVGARRKTSRTIAWLTIPLALALFVYGINSDYQAVLDRFGKLVEKPAAEGRTTIWNDSLGIVRDYPVFGIGLGNFPRAYMQYASVSTLNYPYQAHNEWLEGLLTLGILGMVLVTCTFAAFLWKTFRQIRATGPDYPWLLGCWCGLVALAFHSFGEFNLHIPSIAVTSALFAGVLLGVGPAHRSAHSGSHQSERSGHSHRSHHRSREHHSSGPRKMKTFPMRAPVKADAEVTGETSPKTANAEESAKGDSVAASVGADSGLPE
;
A
#
# COMPACT_ATOMS: atom_id res chain seq x y z
N MET A 1 -30.42 -19.04 14.36
CA MET A 1 -29.31 -18.66 13.46
C MET A 1 -29.88 -18.27 12.10
N ASP A 2 -29.29 -17.31 11.39
CA ASP A 2 -29.64 -16.99 9.99
C ASP A 2 -28.75 -17.78 9.03
N PRO A 3 -29.27 -18.79 8.30
CA PRO A 3 -28.46 -19.56 7.37
C PRO A 3 -27.80 -18.72 6.27
N ASN A 4 -28.46 -17.64 5.83
CA ASN A 4 -27.97 -16.81 4.72
C ASN A 4 -26.82 -15.89 5.16
N ALA A 5 -26.96 -15.24 6.33
CA ALA A 5 -25.91 -14.39 6.87
C ALA A 5 -24.65 -15.21 7.22
N THR A 6 -24.84 -16.41 7.80
CA THR A 6 -23.74 -17.35 8.04
C THR A 6 -23.10 -17.83 6.74
N GLY A 7 -23.88 -18.10 5.69
CA GLY A 7 -23.38 -18.47 4.37
C GLY A 7 -22.49 -17.40 3.73
N HIS A 8 -22.89 -16.12 3.79
CA HIS A 8 -22.07 -15.02 3.29
C HIS A 8 -20.75 -14.87 4.07
N ALA A 9 -20.80 -14.94 5.40
CA ALA A 9 -19.59 -14.88 6.23
C ALA A 9 -18.61 -16.03 5.91
N LEU A 10 -19.14 -17.24 5.72
CA LEU A 10 -18.35 -18.40 5.31
C LEU A 10 -17.71 -18.23 3.93
N ALA A 11 -18.43 -17.63 2.97
CA ALA A 11 -17.89 -17.37 1.63
C ALA A 11 -16.71 -16.38 1.67
N VAL A 12 -16.83 -15.29 2.44
CA VAL A 12 -15.74 -14.32 2.63
C VAL A 12 -14.55 -14.97 3.32
N PHE A 13 -14.80 -15.77 4.35
CA PHE A 13 -13.76 -16.53 5.04
C PHE A 13 -13.04 -17.52 4.11
N ALA A 14 -13.78 -18.28 3.31
CA ALA A 14 -13.23 -19.20 2.32
C ALA A 14 -12.38 -18.46 1.27
N ALA A 15 -12.85 -17.30 0.79
CA ALA A 15 -12.08 -16.45 -0.12
C ALA A 15 -10.78 -15.94 0.51
N ALA A 16 -10.82 -15.53 1.78
CA ALA A 16 -9.63 -15.14 2.52
C ALA A 16 -8.63 -16.30 2.69
N VAL A 17 -9.10 -17.52 3.01
CA VAL A 17 -8.24 -18.71 3.09
C VAL A 17 -7.61 -19.06 1.74
N MET A 18 -8.37 -18.99 0.65
CA MET A 18 -7.85 -19.17 -0.71
C MET A 18 -6.79 -18.11 -1.05
N ALA A 19 -7.04 -16.85 -0.70
CA ALA A 19 -6.10 -15.76 -0.93
C ALA A 19 -4.82 -15.93 -0.12
N PHE A 20 -4.93 -16.35 1.14
CA PHE A 20 -3.80 -16.66 2.01
C PHE A 20 -2.93 -17.79 1.45
N THR A 21 -3.55 -18.91 1.07
CA THR A 21 -2.83 -20.05 0.47
C THR A 21 -2.21 -19.68 -0.88
N ALA A 22 -2.89 -18.91 -1.72
CA ALA A 22 -2.34 -18.35 -2.95
C ALA A 22 -1.14 -17.44 -2.68
N GLY A 23 -1.21 -16.58 -1.68
CA GLY A 23 -0.10 -15.71 -1.26
C GLY A 23 1.14 -16.51 -0.86
N ALA A 24 0.94 -17.54 -0.02
CA ALA A 24 2.01 -18.44 0.40
C ALA A 24 2.62 -19.23 -0.78
N TYR A 25 1.80 -19.63 -1.76
CA TYR A 25 2.25 -20.28 -2.98
C TYR A 25 3.04 -19.34 -3.90
N LEU A 26 2.57 -18.10 -4.09
CA LEU A 26 3.23 -17.08 -4.90
C LEU A 26 4.59 -16.69 -4.33
N ALA A 27 4.70 -16.65 -2.99
CA ALA A 27 5.94 -16.35 -2.28
C ALA A 27 7.08 -17.34 -2.58
N ARG A 28 6.78 -18.56 -3.07
CA ARG A 28 7.81 -19.53 -3.51
C ARG A 28 8.64 -19.04 -4.70
N SER A 29 8.23 -17.99 -5.41
CA SER A 29 9.00 -17.41 -6.51
C SER A 29 9.02 -15.89 -6.46
N ARG A 30 10.22 -15.31 -6.31
CA ARG A 30 10.45 -13.85 -6.39
C ARG A 30 9.79 -13.22 -7.61
N LYS A 31 9.88 -13.86 -8.78
CA LYS A 31 9.32 -13.32 -10.02
C LYS A 31 7.79 -13.31 -10.00
N ARG A 32 7.13 -14.28 -9.34
CA ARG A 32 5.66 -14.36 -9.25
C ARG A 32 5.13 -13.37 -8.21
N VAL A 33 5.62 -13.42 -6.98
CA VAL A 33 5.17 -12.52 -5.90
C VAL A 33 5.37 -11.04 -6.27
N ARG A 34 6.51 -10.68 -6.88
CA ARG A 34 6.76 -9.30 -7.32
C ARG A 34 5.88 -8.87 -8.49
N ARG A 35 5.42 -9.79 -9.35
CA ARG A 35 4.46 -9.46 -10.42
C ARG A 35 3.10 -9.13 -9.83
N VAL A 36 2.60 -9.98 -8.94
CA VAL A 36 1.31 -9.76 -8.26
C VAL A 36 1.36 -8.49 -7.41
N LEU A 37 2.43 -8.27 -6.66
CA LEU A 37 2.60 -7.06 -5.86
C LEU A 37 2.52 -5.77 -6.70
N LYS A 38 3.16 -5.74 -7.89
CA LYS A 38 3.07 -4.60 -8.80
C LYS A 38 1.65 -4.36 -9.28
N LEU A 39 0.89 -5.41 -9.58
CA LEU A 39 -0.52 -5.29 -9.99
C LEU A 39 -1.36 -4.70 -8.85
N LEU A 40 -1.18 -5.19 -7.62
CA LEU A 40 -1.90 -4.66 -6.45
C LEU A 40 -1.54 -3.20 -6.16
N ILE A 41 -0.26 -2.83 -6.28
CA ILE A 41 0.19 -1.43 -6.18
C ILE A 41 -0.47 -0.58 -7.26
N ALA A 42 -0.55 -1.05 -8.51
CA ALA A 42 -1.20 -0.34 -9.59
C ALA A 42 -2.70 -0.15 -9.35
N LEU A 43 -3.38 -1.17 -8.81
CA LEU A 43 -4.79 -1.08 -8.42
C LEU A 43 -4.99 -0.07 -7.29
N ALA A 44 -4.14 -0.07 -6.26
CA ALA A 44 -4.23 0.92 -5.18
C ALA A 44 -4.02 2.36 -5.67
N ILE A 45 -3.13 2.57 -6.66
CA ILE A 45 -2.95 3.87 -7.31
C ILE A 45 -4.20 4.24 -8.12
N LEU A 46 -4.77 3.30 -8.87
CA LEU A 46 -5.98 3.52 -9.65
C LEU A 46 -7.15 3.90 -8.75
N GLU A 47 -7.34 3.20 -7.62
CA GLU A 47 -8.33 3.56 -6.60
C GLU A 47 -8.11 4.99 -6.07
N ALA A 48 -6.87 5.34 -5.72
CA ALA A 48 -6.55 6.67 -5.21
C ALA A 48 -6.84 7.76 -6.25
N VAL A 49 -6.40 7.57 -7.50
CA VAL A 49 -6.62 8.53 -8.59
C VAL A 49 -8.10 8.63 -8.92
N TYR A 50 -8.81 7.51 -9.07
CA TYR A 50 -10.24 7.48 -9.33
C TYR A 50 -11.02 8.23 -8.23
N GLY A 51 -10.74 7.92 -6.97
CA GLY A 51 -11.37 8.61 -5.83
C GLY A 51 -11.06 10.10 -5.78
N LEU A 52 -9.86 10.53 -6.17
CA LEU A 52 -9.51 11.94 -6.27
C LEU A 52 -10.23 12.63 -7.43
N VAL A 53 -10.27 12.02 -8.62
CA VAL A 53 -10.96 12.58 -9.80
C VAL A 53 -12.45 12.75 -9.51
N GLU A 54 -13.12 11.72 -9.00
CA GLU A 54 -14.54 11.79 -8.64
C GLU A 54 -14.83 12.87 -7.61
N ASN A 55 -13.92 13.06 -6.65
CA ASN A 55 -14.07 14.09 -5.63
C ASN A 55 -13.82 15.51 -6.15
N LEU A 56 -12.77 15.71 -6.95
CA LEU A 56 -12.38 17.02 -7.48
C LEU A 56 -13.32 17.52 -8.57
N THR A 57 -13.84 16.62 -9.41
CA THR A 57 -14.83 16.94 -10.45
C THR A 57 -16.24 17.10 -9.89
N ARG A 58 -16.47 16.75 -8.62
CA ARG A 58 -17.79 16.67 -7.99
C ARG A 58 -18.77 15.73 -8.70
N HIS A 59 -18.26 14.81 -9.53
CA HIS A 59 -19.06 13.82 -10.22
C HIS A 59 -19.63 12.78 -9.23
N GLN A 60 -18.83 12.27 -8.29
CA GLN A 60 -19.26 11.43 -7.16
C GLN A 60 -20.04 10.16 -7.54
N HIS A 61 -19.49 9.37 -8.46
CA HIS A 61 -20.00 8.08 -8.90
C HIS A 61 -19.08 6.92 -8.52
N ILE A 62 -19.68 5.74 -8.38
CA ILE A 62 -18.98 4.46 -8.47
C ILE A 62 -19.29 3.89 -9.84
N PHE A 63 -18.33 4.00 -10.76
CA PHE A 63 -18.50 3.75 -12.18
C PHE A 63 -19.67 4.58 -12.75
N TRP A 64 -20.80 3.94 -13.05
CA TRP A 64 -22.02 4.59 -13.57
C TRP A 64 -23.09 4.82 -12.49
N ILE A 65 -22.81 4.48 -11.24
CA ILE A 65 -23.79 4.57 -10.14
C ILE A 65 -23.55 5.87 -9.35
N PRO A 66 -24.49 6.83 -9.35
CA PRO A 66 -24.37 8.04 -8.56
C PRO A 66 -24.49 7.71 -7.06
N VAL A 67 -23.58 8.25 -6.25
CA VAL A 67 -23.52 7.95 -4.80
C VAL A 67 -23.39 9.20 -3.90
N GLY A 68 -23.49 10.42 -4.44
CA GLY A 68 -23.61 11.69 -3.69
C GLY A 68 -22.36 12.10 -2.90
N GLY A 69 -22.41 13.01 -1.92
CA GLY A 69 -21.27 13.26 -0.99
C GLY A 69 -20.11 14.15 -1.52
N ASP A 70 -19.13 14.40 -0.65
CA ASP A 70 -18.10 15.45 -0.82
C ASP A 70 -16.68 14.99 -0.41
N PHE A 71 -16.43 13.69 -0.47
CA PHE A 71 -15.18 13.06 -0.07
C PHE A 71 -14.71 12.03 -1.11
N ALA A 72 -13.41 11.72 -1.10
CA ALA A 72 -12.82 10.68 -1.93
C ALA A 72 -13.14 9.28 -1.39
N ARG A 73 -13.61 8.36 -2.25
CA ARG A 73 -13.93 6.97 -1.84
C ARG A 73 -13.51 5.88 -2.81
N GLY A 74 -12.91 6.21 -3.95
CA GLY A 74 -12.57 5.20 -4.96
C GLY A 74 -13.82 4.42 -5.41
N THR A 75 -13.69 3.11 -5.60
CA THR A 75 -14.83 2.22 -5.88
C THR A 75 -15.50 1.69 -4.61
N PHE A 76 -15.15 2.18 -3.42
CA PHE A 76 -15.77 1.77 -2.17
C PHE A 76 -16.98 2.65 -1.87
N TYR A 77 -18.06 2.05 -1.38
CA TYR A 77 -19.21 2.82 -0.92
C TYR A 77 -18.88 3.66 0.32
N ASN A 78 -18.15 3.06 1.28
CA ASN A 78 -17.73 3.71 2.53
C ASN A 78 -16.29 4.24 2.41
N ARG A 79 -16.12 5.55 2.64
CA ARG A 79 -14.82 6.25 2.62
C ARG A 79 -13.79 5.70 3.61
N ASN A 80 -14.22 5.09 4.71
CA ASN A 80 -13.30 4.48 5.68
C ASN A 80 -12.65 3.21 5.11
N HIS A 81 -13.39 2.38 4.37
CA HIS A 81 -12.82 1.19 3.72
C HIS A 81 -11.85 1.55 2.59
N PHE A 82 -12.17 2.62 1.85
CA PHE A 82 -11.23 3.22 0.90
C PHE A 82 -9.93 3.65 1.58
N ALA A 83 -10.04 4.45 2.64
CA ALA A 83 -8.88 4.93 3.37
C ALA A 83 -8.10 3.80 4.05
N ALA A 84 -8.78 2.78 4.60
CA ALA A 84 -8.16 1.58 5.16
C ALA A 84 -7.29 0.85 4.13
N THR A 85 -7.82 0.69 2.92
CA THR A 85 -7.12 0.06 1.81
C THR A 85 -5.87 0.86 1.47
N LEU A 86 -5.99 2.17 1.23
CA LEU A 86 -4.84 3.00 0.88
C LEU A 86 -3.79 3.06 2.00
N SER A 87 -4.20 3.16 3.27
CA SER A 87 -3.32 3.14 4.44
C SER A 87 -2.55 1.83 4.56
N MET A 88 -3.16 0.68 4.23
CA MET A 88 -2.48 -0.61 4.16
C MET A 88 -1.42 -0.64 3.04
N PHE A 89 -1.72 -0.04 1.88
CA PHE A 89 -0.82 -0.03 0.73
C PHE A 89 0.32 0.99 0.82
N LEU A 90 0.17 2.07 1.58
CA LEU A 90 1.19 3.13 1.62
C LEU A 90 2.57 2.64 2.09
N PRO A 91 2.72 1.89 3.20
CA PRO A 91 4.01 1.33 3.60
C PRO A 91 4.57 0.32 2.59
N VAL A 92 3.70 -0.49 1.96
CA VAL A 92 4.08 -1.43 0.89
C VAL A 92 4.73 -0.69 -0.27
N MET A 93 4.12 0.42 -0.67
CA MET A 93 4.54 1.23 -1.79
C MET A 93 5.86 1.96 -1.51
N ILE A 94 6.01 2.55 -0.32
CA ILE A 94 7.28 3.14 0.15
C ILE A 94 8.40 2.07 0.14
N GLY A 95 8.10 0.87 0.67
CA GLY A 95 9.03 -0.25 0.68
C GLY A 95 9.44 -0.72 -0.71
N TRP A 96 8.47 -0.80 -1.64
CA TRP A 96 8.72 -1.15 -3.03
C TRP A 96 9.62 -0.15 -3.74
N PHE A 97 9.42 1.15 -3.52
CA PHE A 97 10.27 2.17 -4.11
C PHE A 97 11.66 2.19 -3.50
N TYR A 98 11.79 2.01 -2.18
CA TYR A 98 13.10 1.87 -1.56
C TYR A 98 13.87 0.67 -2.13
N PHE A 99 13.20 -0.47 -2.31
CA PHE A 99 13.78 -1.65 -2.97
C PHE A 99 14.28 -1.33 -4.40
N ARG A 100 13.48 -0.62 -5.21
CA ARG A 100 13.83 -0.24 -6.57
C ARG A 100 14.99 0.76 -6.61
N ALA A 101 14.97 1.78 -5.75
CA ALA A 101 16.00 2.80 -5.66
C ALA A 101 17.35 2.19 -5.24
N ALA A 102 17.35 1.29 -4.25
CA ALA A 102 18.55 0.56 -3.84
C ALA A 102 19.12 -0.30 -4.98
N ALA A 103 18.27 -0.96 -5.76
CA ALA A 103 18.69 -1.76 -6.92
C ALA A 103 19.24 -0.88 -8.07
N ALA A 104 18.66 0.30 -8.30
CA ALA A 104 19.13 1.26 -9.30
C ALA A 104 20.48 1.87 -8.90
N LYS A 105 20.65 2.26 -7.63
CA LYS A 105 21.91 2.78 -7.08
C LYS A 105 23.05 1.77 -7.22
N SER A 106 22.81 0.51 -6.83
CA SER A 106 23.82 -0.55 -6.99
C SER A 106 24.22 -0.81 -8.45
N ARG A 107 23.32 -0.58 -9.42
CA ARG A 107 23.64 -0.66 -10.85
C ARG A 107 24.43 0.56 -11.33
N HIS A 108 24.06 1.76 -10.89
CA HIS A 108 24.73 3.00 -11.25
C HIS A 108 26.17 3.05 -10.70
N GLU A 109 26.38 2.68 -9.43
CA GLU A 109 27.73 2.60 -8.82
C GLU A 109 28.62 1.52 -9.46
N ARG A 110 28.03 0.53 -10.15
CA ARG A 110 28.78 -0.45 -10.95
C ARG A 110 29.17 0.06 -12.33
N THR A 111 28.54 1.12 -12.82
CA THR A 111 28.67 1.62 -14.21
C THR A 111 29.29 3.00 -14.29
N HIS A 112 29.25 3.79 -13.21
CA HIS A 112 29.76 5.15 -13.15
C HIS A 112 30.69 5.33 -11.94
N LEU A 113 31.72 6.16 -12.12
CA LEU A 113 32.78 6.42 -11.13
C LEU A 113 32.34 7.35 -9.99
N LEU A 114 31.23 8.09 -10.16
CA LEU A 114 30.72 9.02 -9.17
C LEU A 114 29.52 8.43 -8.41
N PRO A 115 29.42 8.67 -7.09
CA PRO A 115 28.28 8.21 -6.30
C PRO A 115 27.00 8.92 -6.73
N ALA A 116 25.93 8.16 -6.98
CA ALA A 116 24.62 8.71 -7.33
C ALA A 116 24.08 9.62 -6.21
N THR A 117 23.64 10.82 -6.57
CA THR A 117 22.99 11.79 -5.68
C THR A 117 21.50 11.47 -5.52
N SER A 118 20.88 11.92 -4.43
CA SER A 118 19.43 11.75 -4.20
C SER A 118 18.57 12.35 -5.31
N TRP A 119 19.07 13.41 -5.96
CA TRP A 119 18.42 14.12 -7.06
C TRP A 119 18.47 13.37 -8.40
N ASP A 120 19.50 12.54 -8.62
CA ASP A 120 19.61 11.71 -9.82
C ASP A 120 18.51 10.64 -9.87
N ILE A 121 18.00 10.23 -8.70
CA ILE A 121 16.88 9.28 -8.58
C ILE A 121 15.56 9.95 -9.01
N LEU A 122 15.37 11.22 -8.65
CA LEU A 122 14.20 12.02 -9.05
C LEU A 122 14.18 12.33 -10.56
N GLY A 123 15.35 12.51 -11.18
CA GLY A 123 15.49 12.76 -12.63
C GLY A 123 15.34 11.52 -13.52
N THR A 124 15.28 10.31 -12.94
CA THR A 124 15.02 9.08 -13.73
C THR A 124 13.53 8.81 -13.90
N LYS A 125 13.17 7.92 -14.83
CA LYS A 125 11.81 7.31 -14.94
C LYS A 125 11.28 6.69 -13.64
N HIS A 126 12.12 6.56 -12.61
CA HIS A 126 11.75 6.09 -11.28
C HIS A 126 11.34 7.21 -10.32
N GLY A 127 11.68 8.47 -10.60
CA GLY A 127 11.27 9.64 -9.82
C GLY A 127 9.77 9.95 -9.94
N LEU A 128 9.18 9.77 -11.12
CA LEU A 128 7.72 9.88 -11.34
C LEU A 128 6.92 8.92 -10.45
N TRP A 129 7.51 7.79 -10.07
CA TRP A 129 6.85 6.84 -9.18
C TRP A 129 6.78 7.33 -7.72
N LEU A 130 7.54 8.35 -7.32
CA LEU A 130 7.42 9.00 -6.00
C LEU A 130 6.18 9.88 -5.89
N LEU A 131 5.50 10.19 -7.01
CA LEU A 131 4.20 10.85 -7.00
C LEU A 131 3.08 9.91 -6.55
N ALA A 132 3.23 8.60 -6.70
CA ALA A 132 2.19 7.63 -6.35
C ALA A 132 1.89 7.56 -4.84
N PRO A 133 2.88 7.48 -3.92
CA PRO A 133 2.61 7.57 -2.48
C PRO A 133 1.99 8.92 -2.10
N ALA A 134 2.40 10.01 -2.74
CA ALA A 134 1.81 11.34 -2.50
C ALA A 134 0.33 11.38 -2.92
N ALA A 135 -0.02 10.77 -4.06
CA ALA A 135 -1.41 10.63 -4.49
C ALA A 135 -2.25 9.80 -3.50
N LEU A 136 -1.68 8.72 -2.94
CA LEU A 136 -2.35 7.94 -1.88
C LEU A 136 -2.58 8.78 -0.61
N VAL A 137 -1.57 9.52 -0.16
CA VAL A 137 -1.70 10.41 1.02
C VAL A 137 -2.79 11.45 0.77
N LEU A 138 -2.78 12.09 -0.40
CA LEU A 138 -3.79 13.08 -0.76
C LEU A 138 -5.19 12.44 -0.81
N ALA A 139 -5.33 11.25 -1.40
CA ALA A 139 -6.59 10.52 -1.44
C ALA A 139 -7.10 10.14 -0.04
N ILE A 140 -6.22 9.73 0.87
CA ILE A 140 -6.57 9.46 2.28
C ILE A 140 -7.04 10.74 2.97
N ILE A 141 -6.37 11.87 2.78
CA ILE A 141 -6.79 13.16 3.35
C ILE A 141 -8.16 13.57 2.79
N GLN A 142 -8.34 13.51 1.47
CA GLN A 142 -9.59 13.85 0.79
C GLN A 142 -10.74 12.87 1.09
N SER A 143 -10.46 11.67 1.61
CA SER A 143 -11.48 10.76 2.11
C SER A 143 -12.12 11.22 3.42
N GLN A 144 -11.49 12.20 4.09
CA GLN A 144 -11.90 12.69 5.41
C GLN A 144 -12.02 11.58 6.48
N SER A 145 -11.37 10.43 6.26
CA SER A 145 -11.35 9.31 7.20
C SER A 145 -10.26 9.50 8.24
N ARG A 146 -10.66 9.86 9.47
CA ARG A 146 -9.74 10.04 10.60
C ARG A 146 -9.03 8.74 10.98
N GLY A 147 -9.76 7.61 10.96
CA GLY A 147 -9.19 6.28 11.14
C GLY A 147 -8.19 5.92 10.04
N GLY A 148 -8.49 6.28 8.79
CA GLY A 148 -7.59 6.17 7.65
C GLY A 148 -6.30 6.97 7.82
N PHE A 149 -6.42 8.26 8.16
CA PHE A 149 -5.28 9.14 8.39
C PHE A 149 -4.39 8.66 9.54
N SER A 150 -4.98 8.28 10.69
CA SER A 150 -4.20 7.77 11.82
C SER A 150 -3.54 6.43 11.55
N SER A 151 -4.23 5.50 10.88
CA SER A 151 -3.63 4.21 10.49
C SER A 151 -2.51 4.38 9.46
N MET A 152 -2.64 5.33 8.54
CA MET A 152 -1.58 5.73 7.61
C MET A 152 -0.32 6.19 8.36
N ILE A 153 -0.47 7.14 9.29
CA ILE A 153 0.64 7.65 10.10
C ILE A 153 1.27 6.49 10.89
N LEU A 154 0.45 5.66 11.55
CA LEU A 154 0.93 4.53 12.32
C LEU A 154 1.73 3.55 11.45
N GLY A 155 1.22 3.16 10.29
CA GLY A 155 1.88 2.20 9.40
C GLY A 155 3.23 2.72 8.90
N VAL A 156 3.31 3.99 8.50
CA VAL A 156 4.54 4.63 8.04
C VAL A 156 5.53 4.83 9.19
N ALA A 157 5.06 5.33 10.34
CA ALA A 157 5.89 5.50 11.54
C ALA A 157 6.46 4.15 11.99
N LEU A 158 5.64 3.11 12.06
CA LEU A 158 6.07 1.76 12.43
C LEU A 158 7.16 1.24 11.47
N MET A 159 6.98 1.43 10.16
CA MET A 159 7.98 1.06 9.15
C MET A 159 9.34 1.73 9.40
N PHE A 160 9.36 3.02 9.74
CA PHE A 160 10.60 3.72 10.08
C PHE A 160 11.15 3.35 11.46
N ALA A 161 10.30 3.12 12.47
CA ALA A 161 10.72 2.74 13.82
C ALA A 161 11.51 1.42 13.84
N VAL A 162 11.04 0.44 13.05
CA VAL A 162 11.60 -0.92 13.03
C VAL A 162 12.53 -1.18 11.85
N GLY A 163 12.40 -0.42 10.76
CA GLY A 163 13.15 -0.58 9.52
C GLY A 163 14.33 0.37 9.35
N ALA A 164 14.34 1.54 10.00
CA ALA A 164 15.41 2.52 9.82
C ALA A 164 16.69 2.12 10.57
N ARG A 165 17.85 2.34 9.93
CA ARG A 165 19.17 2.14 10.54
C ARG A 165 19.64 3.35 11.34
N ARG A 166 19.18 4.56 10.98
CA ARG A 166 19.58 5.81 11.63
C ARG A 166 18.76 6.05 12.90
N LYS A 167 19.44 6.39 14.00
CA LYS A 167 18.82 6.70 15.30
C LYS A 167 17.74 7.79 15.17
N THR A 168 18.04 8.88 14.47
CA THR A 168 17.11 10.01 14.28
C THR A 168 15.78 9.61 13.64
N SER A 169 15.82 8.81 12.57
CA SER A 169 14.59 8.33 11.90
C SER A 169 13.75 7.44 12.83
N ARG A 170 14.40 6.64 13.68
CA ARG A 170 13.70 5.83 14.69
C ARG A 170 13.10 6.72 15.79
N THR A 171 13.80 7.74 16.25
CA THR A 171 13.29 8.68 17.24
C THR A 171 12.05 9.42 16.72
N ILE A 172 12.09 9.98 15.52
CA ILE A 172 10.95 10.66 14.89
C ILE A 172 9.75 9.71 14.76
N ALA A 173 10.00 8.47 14.35
CA ALA A 173 8.97 7.45 14.26
C ALA A 173 8.32 7.14 15.63
N TRP A 174 9.11 6.99 16.69
CA TRP A 174 8.57 6.76 18.04
C TRP A 174 7.79 7.96 18.59
N LEU A 175 8.15 9.18 18.19
CA LEU A 175 7.41 10.40 18.55
C LEU A 175 6.09 10.56 17.79
N THR A 176 5.98 10.00 16.59
CA THR A 176 4.78 10.14 15.73
C THR A 176 3.72 9.06 15.98
N ILE A 177 4.08 7.91 16.55
CA ILE A 177 3.13 6.88 17.00
C ILE A 177 2.10 7.41 18.03
N PRO A 178 2.50 8.07 19.13
CA PRO A 178 1.51 8.62 20.08
C PRO A 178 0.64 9.71 19.45
N LEU A 179 1.18 10.49 18.50
CA LEU A 179 0.39 11.44 17.73
C LEU A 179 -0.68 10.72 16.87
N ALA A 180 -0.31 9.65 16.18
CA ALA A 180 -1.27 8.84 15.42
C ALA A 180 -2.38 8.27 16.32
N LEU A 181 -2.01 7.79 17.51
CA LEU A 181 -2.96 7.30 18.50
C LEU A 181 -3.88 8.42 19.00
N ALA A 182 -3.34 9.59 19.33
CA ALA A 182 -4.12 10.75 19.78
C ALA A 182 -5.13 11.20 18.71
N LEU A 183 -4.69 11.29 17.45
CA LEU A 183 -5.57 11.62 16.32
C LEU A 183 -6.64 10.55 16.09
N PHE A 184 -6.31 9.27 16.30
CA PHE A 184 -7.28 8.17 16.21
C PHE A 184 -8.35 8.27 17.30
N VAL A 185 -7.93 8.41 18.56
CA VAL A 185 -8.81 8.57 19.71
C VAL A 185 -9.71 9.78 19.52
N TYR A 186 -9.15 10.91 19.09
CA TYR A 186 -9.93 12.09 18.73
C TYR A 186 -10.93 11.77 17.61
N GLY A 187 -10.52 11.06 16.56
CA GLY A 187 -11.36 10.76 15.41
C GLY A 187 -12.50 9.78 15.65
N ILE A 188 -12.37 8.84 16.59
CA ILE A 188 -13.44 7.91 16.96
C ILE A 188 -14.43 8.53 17.97
N ASN A 189 -13.98 9.42 18.84
CA ASN A 189 -14.81 10.04 19.89
C ASN A 189 -15.46 11.37 19.44
N SER A 190 -14.92 12.02 18.42
CA SER A 190 -15.46 13.29 17.95
C SER A 190 -16.67 13.04 17.05
N ASP A 191 -17.85 13.26 17.60
CA ASP A 191 -19.13 13.19 16.89
C ASP A 191 -19.24 14.37 15.91
N TYR A 192 -18.47 14.31 14.83
CA TYR A 192 -18.27 15.41 13.89
C TYR A 192 -19.54 15.75 13.11
N GLN A 193 -20.44 14.77 12.93
CA GLN A 193 -21.79 15.00 12.43
C GLN A 193 -22.55 15.88 13.41
N ALA A 194 -22.54 15.59 14.72
CA ALA A 194 -23.18 16.45 15.72
C ALA A 194 -22.57 17.87 15.80
N VAL A 195 -21.28 18.05 15.48
CA VAL A 195 -20.66 19.38 15.37
C VAL A 195 -21.11 20.09 14.09
N LEU A 196 -21.12 19.42 12.94
CA LEU A 196 -21.61 19.97 11.68
C LEU A 196 -23.12 20.28 11.71
N ASP A 197 -23.92 19.42 12.33
CA ASP A 197 -25.37 19.61 12.53
C ASP A 197 -25.66 20.75 13.52
N ARG A 198 -24.77 20.99 14.50
CA ARG A 198 -24.81 22.19 15.35
C ARG A 198 -24.48 23.47 14.58
N PHE A 199 -23.76 23.38 13.47
CA PHE A 199 -23.47 24.50 12.57
C PHE A 199 -24.44 24.59 11.37
N GLY A 200 -25.24 23.56 11.09
CA GLY A 200 -26.22 23.49 10.01
C GLY A 200 -27.60 23.09 10.52
N LYS A 201 -28.44 24.09 10.86
CA LYS A 201 -29.83 23.87 11.26
C LYS A 201 -30.66 23.20 10.14
N LEU A 202 -31.56 22.30 10.57
CA LEU A 202 -32.79 21.82 9.89
C LEU A 202 -32.63 20.75 8.77
N VAL A 203 -32.25 19.52 9.13
CA VAL A 203 -32.83 18.30 8.54
C VAL A 203 -32.88 17.24 9.63
N GLU A 204 -34.06 16.70 9.94
CA GLU A 204 -34.18 15.42 10.67
C GLU A 204 -33.57 14.32 9.78
N LYS A 205 -32.26 14.11 9.90
CA LYS A 205 -31.66 12.83 9.54
C LYS A 205 -31.61 12.01 10.82
N PRO A 206 -32.05 10.73 10.81
CA PRO A 206 -31.86 9.87 11.96
C PRO A 206 -30.37 9.90 12.27
N ALA A 207 -30.05 10.35 13.49
CA ALA A 207 -28.69 10.54 13.91
C ALA A 207 -27.89 9.29 13.56
N ALA A 208 -26.74 9.50 12.92
CA ALA A 208 -25.65 8.55 12.99
C ALA A 208 -25.20 8.53 14.47
N GLU A 209 -26.00 7.90 15.32
CA GLU A 209 -25.76 7.81 16.76
C GLU A 209 -24.41 7.11 16.96
N GLY A 210 -23.56 7.75 17.75
CA GLY A 210 -22.13 7.51 17.77
C GLY A 210 -21.75 6.05 18.00
N ARG A 211 -20.68 5.61 17.34
CA ARG A 211 -20.08 4.26 17.52
C ARG A 211 -19.91 3.89 19.01
N THR A 212 -19.68 4.88 19.86
CA THR A 212 -19.59 4.73 21.32
C THR A 212 -20.87 4.19 21.96
N THR A 213 -22.06 4.61 21.51
CA THR A 213 -23.34 4.08 22.00
C THR A 213 -23.50 2.61 21.59
N ILE A 214 -23.24 2.30 20.32
CA ILE A 214 -23.25 0.90 19.83
C ILE A 214 -22.32 0.02 20.67
N TRP A 215 -21.12 0.52 20.98
CA TRP A 215 -20.15 -0.21 21.79
C TRP A 215 -20.63 -0.41 23.22
N ASN A 216 -21.22 0.61 23.85
CA ASN A 216 -21.74 0.53 25.20
C ASN A 216 -22.90 -0.47 25.32
N ASP A 217 -23.86 -0.42 24.39
CA ASP A 217 -24.97 -1.37 24.31
C ASP A 217 -24.45 -2.80 24.11
N SER A 218 -23.45 -2.97 23.24
CA SER A 218 -22.83 -4.26 22.95
C SER A 218 -22.16 -4.89 24.17
N LEU A 219 -21.80 -4.12 25.21
CA LEU A 219 -21.27 -4.70 26.45
C LEU A 219 -22.30 -5.58 27.17
N GLY A 220 -23.61 -5.36 26.97
CA GLY A 220 -24.66 -6.26 27.46
C GLY A 220 -24.52 -7.67 26.86
N ILE A 221 -24.29 -7.75 25.55
CA ILE A 221 -24.08 -9.02 24.84
C ILE A 221 -22.84 -9.76 25.39
N VAL A 222 -21.74 -9.04 25.65
CA VAL A 222 -20.52 -9.65 26.22
C VAL A 222 -20.79 -10.24 27.60
N ARG A 223 -21.64 -9.59 28.41
CA ARG A 223 -22.00 -10.07 29.76
C ARG A 223 -22.85 -11.33 29.72
N ASP A 224 -23.77 -11.42 28.76
CA ASP A 224 -24.69 -12.56 28.66
C ASP A 224 -24.08 -13.77 27.94
N TYR A 225 -23.15 -13.52 27.00
CA TYR A 225 -22.48 -14.57 26.20
C TYR A 225 -20.93 -14.51 26.27
N PRO A 226 -20.31 -14.56 27.45
CA PRO A 226 -18.88 -14.22 27.62
C PRO A 226 -17.92 -15.24 27.02
N VAL A 227 -18.25 -16.54 27.06
CA VAL A 227 -17.29 -17.60 26.72
C VAL A 227 -17.21 -17.85 25.22
N PHE A 228 -18.36 -18.12 24.59
CA PHE A 228 -18.47 -18.52 23.19
C PHE A 228 -19.06 -17.44 22.28
N GLY A 229 -19.54 -16.34 22.87
CA GLY A 229 -20.22 -15.30 22.11
C GLY A 229 -21.57 -15.76 21.56
N ILE A 230 -22.13 -14.93 20.68
CA ILE A 230 -23.43 -15.14 20.03
C ILE A 230 -23.32 -15.91 18.69
N GLY A 231 -22.10 -16.26 18.26
CA GLY A 231 -21.83 -16.88 16.96
C GLY A 231 -21.72 -15.88 15.80
N LEU A 232 -20.97 -16.26 14.77
CA LEU A 232 -20.70 -15.43 13.58
C LEU A 232 -21.98 -15.04 12.83
N GLY A 233 -22.10 -13.76 12.47
CA GLY A 233 -23.22 -13.22 11.71
C GLY A 233 -24.50 -12.96 12.52
N ASN A 234 -24.52 -13.26 13.83
CA ASN A 234 -25.70 -13.03 14.67
C ASN A 234 -25.73 -11.64 15.32
N PHE A 235 -24.71 -10.79 15.13
CA PHE A 235 -24.63 -9.46 15.75
C PHE A 235 -25.90 -8.62 15.55
N PRO A 236 -26.44 -8.44 14.33
CA PRO A 236 -27.62 -7.58 14.13
C PRO A 236 -28.83 -8.04 14.94
N ARG A 237 -29.05 -9.36 15.05
CA ARG A 237 -30.18 -9.95 15.77
C ARG A 237 -30.02 -9.87 17.28
N ALA A 238 -28.81 -10.11 17.78
CA ALA A 238 -28.53 -10.00 19.21
C ALA A 238 -28.61 -8.55 19.67
N TYR A 239 -28.03 -7.62 18.89
CA TYR A 239 -27.99 -6.20 19.22
C TYR A 239 -29.39 -5.58 19.43
N MET A 240 -30.42 -6.05 18.72
CA MET A 240 -31.80 -5.56 18.89
C MET A 240 -32.33 -5.67 20.34
N GLN A 241 -31.83 -6.60 21.15
CA GLN A 241 -32.25 -6.77 22.54
C GLN A 241 -31.57 -5.79 23.51
N TYR A 242 -30.47 -5.17 23.07
CA TYR A 242 -29.63 -4.28 23.89
C TYR A 242 -29.58 -2.84 23.35
N ALA A 243 -30.10 -2.61 22.15
CA ALA A 243 -30.06 -1.32 21.48
C ALA A 243 -30.77 -0.25 22.32
N SER A 244 -30.02 0.77 22.72
CA SER A 244 -30.55 2.02 23.26
C SER A 244 -30.83 3.06 22.16
N VAL A 245 -30.33 2.79 20.95
CA VAL A 245 -30.50 3.59 19.73
C VAL A 245 -31.85 3.34 19.04
N SER A 246 -32.34 4.32 18.29
CA SER A 246 -33.59 4.22 17.52
C SER A 246 -33.62 3.00 16.58
N THR A 247 -34.74 2.29 16.56
CA THR A 247 -34.96 1.04 15.81
C THR A 247 -35.02 1.23 14.29
N LEU A 248 -34.98 2.47 13.81
CA LEU A 248 -35.13 2.80 12.39
C LEU A 248 -33.84 2.57 11.56
N ASN A 249 -32.67 2.42 12.20
CA ASN A 249 -31.39 2.16 11.54
C ASN A 249 -30.48 1.22 12.34
N TYR A 250 -30.84 -0.07 12.42
CA TYR A 250 -30.01 -1.05 13.13
C TYR A 250 -28.65 -1.27 12.44
N PRO A 251 -27.53 -1.23 13.20
CA PRO A 251 -26.23 -1.48 12.64
C PRO A 251 -26.09 -2.96 12.24
N TYR A 252 -25.65 -3.21 11.00
CA TYR A 252 -25.31 -4.56 10.55
C TYR A 252 -24.00 -5.08 11.16
N GLN A 253 -23.16 -4.19 11.71
CA GLN A 253 -21.86 -4.47 12.30
C GLN A 253 -21.57 -3.53 13.47
N ALA A 254 -20.70 -3.92 14.40
CA ALA A 254 -20.37 -3.11 15.56
C ALA A 254 -19.48 -1.89 15.24
N HIS A 255 -19.06 -1.72 13.97
CA HIS A 255 -18.06 -0.73 13.54
C HIS A 255 -16.77 -0.80 14.37
N ASN A 256 -16.41 -2.01 14.79
CA ASN A 256 -15.19 -2.34 15.49
C ASN A 256 -14.98 -3.85 15.36
N GLU A 257 -14.07 -4.25 14.48
CA GLU A 257 -13.80 -5.67 14.19
C GLU A 257 -13.36 -6.45 15.43
N TRP A 258 -12.64 -5.79 16.35
CA TRP A 258 -12.17 -6.42 17.58
C TRP A 258 -13.32 -6.67 18.57
N LEU A 259 -14.21 -5.70 18.69
CA LEU A 259 -15.42 -5.85 19.49
C LEU A 259 -16.35 -6.89 18.86
N GLU A 260 -16.58 -6.84 17.55
CA GLU A 260 -17.42 -7.81 16.85
C GLU A 260 -16.87 -9.23 16.96
N GLY A 261 -15.56 -9.40 16.88
CA GLY A 261 -14.88 -10.67 17.18
C GLY A 261 -15.15 -11.15 18.61
N LEU A 262 -15.04 -10.27 19.61
CA LEU A 262 -15.36 -10.61 21.00
C LEU A 262 -16.84 -10.98 21.19
N LEU A 263 -17.75 -10.24 20.55
CA LEU A 263 -19.20 -10.49 20.63
C LEU A 263 -19.55 -11.85 20.02
N THR A 264 -18.98 -12.17 18.86
CA THR A 264 -19.35 -13.35 18.08
C THR A 264 -18.62 -14.63 18.49
N LEU A 265 -17.36 -14.52 18.91
CA LEU A 265 -16.51 -15.68 19.27
C LEU A 265 -16.35 -15.86 20.79
N GLY A 266 -16.78 -14.87 21.58
CA GLY A 266 -16.53 -14.82 23.02
C GLY A 266 -15.05 -14.64 23.35
N ILE A 267 -14.74 -14.59 24.65
CA ILE A 267 -13.38 -14.42 25.15
C ILE A 267 -12.47 -15.55 24.66
N LEU A 268 -12.96 -16.80 24.62
CA LEU A 268 -12.15 -17.94 24.21
C LEU A 268 -11.68 -17.83 22.76
N GLY A 269 -12.61 -17.56 21.84
CA GLY A 269 -12.25 -17.41 20.43
C GLY A 269 -11.45 -16.14 20.17
N MET A 270 -11.74 -15.05 20.90
CA MET A 270 -10.98 -13.81 20.75
C MET A 270 -9.52 -13.93 21.23
N VAL A 271 -9.28 -14.67 22.31
CA VAL A 271 -7.92 -15.02 22.75
C VAL A 271 -7.20 -15.82 21.68
N LEU A 272 -7.86 -16.84 21.10
CA LEU A 272 -7.27 -17.67 20.04
C LEU A 272 -6.89 -16.84 18.81
N VAL A 273 -7.79 -15.97 18.34
CA VAL A 273 -7.55 -15.08 17.19
C VAL A 273 -6.39 -14.12 17.49
N THR A 274 -6.42 -13.46 18.64
CA THR A 274 -5.41 -12.46 19.00
C THR A 274 -4.03 -13.08 19.20
N CYS A 275 -3.95 -14.22 19.90
CA CYS A 275 -2.69 -14.95 20.08
C CYS A 275 -2.14 -15.47 18.76
N THR A 276 -2.99 -15.99 17.87
CA THR A 276 -2.57 -16.47 16.55
C THR A 276 -2.06 -15.33 15.68
N PHE A 277 -2.76 -14.19 15.68
CA PHE A 277 -2.34 -13.00 14.95
C PHE A 277 -1.01 -12.43 15.48
N ALA A 278 -0.85 -12.35 16.81
CA ALA A 278 0.40 -11.92 17.45
C ALA A 278 1.57 -12.85 17.13
N ALA A 279 1.36 -14.18 17.22
CA ALA A 279 2.37 -15.17 16.86
C ALA A 279 2.75 -15.09 15.38
N PHE A 280 1.77 -14.88 14.50
CA PHE A 280 1.97 -14.63 13.06
C PHE A 280 2.85 -13.39 12.83
N LEU A 281 2.50 -12.25 13.43
CA LEU A 281 3.26 -11.01 13.29
C LEU A 281 4.69 -11.17 13.80
N TRP A 282 4.88 -11.80 14.96
CA TRP A 282 6.20 -12.06 15.53
C TRP A 282 7.07 -12.95 14.63
N LYS A 283 6.52 -14.09 14.19
CA LYS A 283 7.21 -15.05 13.33
C LYS A 283 7.62 -14.41 12.01
N THR A 284 6.68 -13.76 11.32
CA THR A 284 6.92 -13.16 10.01
C THR A 284 7.88 -11.98 10.11
N PHE A 285 7.81 -11.15 11.16
CA PHE A 285 8.76 -10.07 11.39
C PHE A 285 10.21 -10.58 11.49
N ARG A 286 10.43 -11.68 12.20
CA ARG A 286 11.76 -12.32 12.29
C ARG A 286 12.20 -12.89 10.95
N GLN A 287 11.29 -13.47 10.17
CA GLN A 287 11.58 -14.05 8.85
C GLN A 287 11.98 -12.98 7.82
N ILE A 288 11.19 -11.90 7.71
CA ILE A 288 11.42 -10.88 6.68
C ILE A 288 12.77 -10.18 6.84
N ARG A 289 13.29 -10.02 8.07
CA ARG A 289 14.60 -9.43 8.34
C ARG A 289 15.76 -10.16 7.66
N ALA A 290 15.60 -11.44 7.33
CA ALA A 290 16.61 -12.25 6.66
C ALA A 290 16.47 -12.31 5.12
N THR A 291 15.56 -11.53 4.52
CA THR A 291 15.21 -11.65 3.08
C THR A 291 16.06 -10.78 2.14
N GLY A 292 17.04 -10.05 2.69
CA GLY A 292 18.00 -9.25 1.93
C GLY A 292 17.31 -8.14 1.15
N PRO A 293 17.44 -8.09 -0.20
CA PRO A 293 16.84 -7.01 -0.99
C PRO A 293 15.32 -6.91 -0.90
N ASP A 294 14.60 -8.01 -0.61
CA ASP A 294 13.14 -8.00 -0.54
C ASP A 294 12.59 -7.44 0.79
N TYR A 295 13.45 -7.26 1.79
CA TYR A 295 13.06 -6.78 3.12
C TYR A 295 12.19 -5.52 3.11
N PRO A 296 12.47 -4.46 2.33
CA PRO A 296 11.74 -3.20 2.44
C PRO A 296 10.26 -3.30 2.09
N TRP A 297 9.90 -3.98 0.99
CA TRP A 297 8.49 -4.11 0.60
C TRP A 297 7.75 -5.17 1.43
N LEU A 298 8.45 -6.20 1.91
CA LEU A 298 7.90 -7.16 2.87
C LEU A 298 7.63 -6.50 4.23
N LEU A 299 8.52 -5.63 4.68
CA LEU A 299 8.28 -4.80 5.86
C LEU A 299 7.08 -3.88 5.64
N GLY A 300 6.95 -3.31 4.44
CA GLY A 300 5.77 -2.55 4.05
C GLY A 300 4.47 -3.36 4.16
N CYS A 301 4.44 -4.62 3.68
CA CYS A 301 3.27 -5.50 3.85
C CYS A 301 2.97 -5.76 5.33
N TRP A 302 4.00 -6.02 6.13
CA TRP A 302 3.84 -6.26 7.57
C TRP A 302 3.28 -5.03 8.29
N CYS A 303 3.86 -3.84 8.06
CA CYS A 303 3.37 -2.59 8.63
C CYS A 303 1.97 -2.21 8.11
N GLY A 304 1.65 -2.53 6.86
CA GLY A 304 0.32 -2.34 6.28
C GLY A 304 -0.75 -3.19 6.97
N LEU A 305 -0.45 -4.45 7.30
CA LEU A 305 -1.37 -5.31 8.07
C LEU A 305 -1.57 -4.79 9.50
N VAL A 306 -0.52 -4.26 10.14
CA VAL A 306 -0.65 -3.62 11.46
C VAL A 306 -1.49 -2.34 11.38
N ALA A 307 -1.31 -1.53 10.34
CA ALA A 307 -2.12 -0.35 10.09
C ALA A 307 -3.60 -0.69 9.88
N LEU A 308 -3.88 -1.75 9.10
CA LEU A 308 -5.25 -2.25 8.90
C LEU A 308 -5.87 -2.74 10.22
N ALA A 309 -5.13 -3.56 10.97
CA ALA A 309 -5.54 -4.05 12.29
C ALA A 309 -5.88 -2.91 13.25
N PHE A 310 -5.08 -1.84 13.24
CA PHE A 310 -5.35 -0.64 14.01
C PHE A 310 -6.60 0.11 13.53
N HIS A 311 -6.78 0.29 12.22
CA HIS A 311 -7.98 0.94 11.69
C HIS A 311 -9.25 0.16 12.05
N SER A 312 -9.17 -1.17 12.14
CA SER A 312 -10.28 -2.05 12.50
C SER A 312 -10.81 -1.88 13.94
N PHE A 313 -10.17 -1.06 14.80
CA PHE A 313 -10.79 -0.64 16.07
C PHE A 313 -11.97 0.32 15.88
N GLY A 314 -12.05 1.02 14.75
CA GLY A 314 -13.13 1.95 14.44
C GLY A 314 -13.93 1.57 13.19
N GLU A 315 -13.69 0.38 12.63
CA GLU A 315 -14.36 -0.07 11.41
C GLU A 315 -14.36 -1.61 11.28
N PHE A 316 -15.29 -2.16 10.49
CA PHE A 316 -15.44 -3.60 10.20
C PHE A 316 -14.70 -4.03 8.92
N ASN A 317 -13.42 -3.67 8.77
CA ASN A 317 -12.71 -3.84 7.50
C ASN A 317 -12.67 -5.28 6.95
N LEU A 318 -12.65 -6.31 7.80
CA LEU A 318 -12.53 -7.71 7.33
C LEU A 318 -13.86 -8.30 6.86
N HIS A 319 -14.98 -7.61 7.09
CA HIS A 319 -16.27 -7.95 6.50
C HIS A 319 -16.37 -7.49 5.04
N ILE A 320 -15.48 -6.60 4.59
CA ILE A 320 -15.39 -6.17 3.19
C ILE A 320 -14.52 -7.15 2.40
N PRO A 321 -15.08 -7.89 1.42
CA PRO A 321 -14.37 -8.99 0.76
C PRO A 321 -13.05 -8.58 0.12
N SER A 322 -12.99 -7.41 -0.52
CA SER A 322 -11.76 -6.91 -1.18
C SER A 322 -10.63 -6.67 -0.19
N ILE A 323 -10.93 -6.17 1.01
CA ILE A 323 -9.93 -5.94 2.07
C ILE A 323 -9.53 -7.26 2.72
N ALA A 324 -10.49 -8.13 3.03
CA ALA A 324 -10.24 -9.45 3.61
C ALA A 324 -9.32 -10.30 2.70
N VAL A 325 -9.63 -10.38 1.42
CA VAL A 325 -8.83 -11.11 0.41
C VAL A 325 -7.43 -10.51 0.27
N THR A 326 -7.31 -9.18 0.17
CA THR A 326 -6.01 -8.53 -0.03
C THR A 326 -5.11 -8.66 1.20
N SER A 327 -5.67 -8.47 2.41
CA SER A 327 -4.93 -8.62 3.66
C SER A 327 -4.52 -10.08 3.89
N ALA A 328 -5.40 -11.04 3.61
CA ALA A 328 -5.06 -12.46 3.67
C ALA A 328 -3.97 -12.86 2.67
N LEU A 329 -4.02 -12.33 1.44
CA LEU A 329 -2.97 -12.50 0.43
C LEU A 329 -1.61 -11.99 0.92
N PHE A 330 -1.57 -10.79 1.52
CA PHE A 330 -0.35 -10.26 2.14
C PHE A 330 0.13 -11.11 3.30
N ALA A 331 -0.77 -11.59 4.16
CA ALA A 331 -0.41 -12.47 5.25
C ALA A 331 0.20 -13.79 4.75
N GLY A 332 -0.39 -14.37 3.71
CA GLY A 332 0.12 -15.55 3.02
C GLY A 332 1.51 -15.32 2.42
N VAL A 333 1.71 -14.19 1.74
CA VAL A 333 3.02 -13.80 1.20
C VAL A 333 4.06 -13.73 2.31
N LEU A 334 3.77 -13.03 3.41
CA LEU A 334 4.68 -12.88 4.55
C LEU A 334 5.08 -14.21 5.17
N LEU A 335 4.13 -15.14 5.32
CA LEU A 335 4.41 -16.48 5.85
C LEU A 335 5.19 -17.36 4.85
N GLY A 336 4.88 -17.22 3.56
CA GLY A 336 5.49 -18.02 2.49
C GLY A 336 6.91 -17.61 2.13
N VAL A 337 7.35 -16.39 2.49
CA VAL A 337 8.75 -15.97 2.33
C VAL A 337 9.63 -16.65 3.39
N GLY A 338 9.93 -17.93 3.18
CA GLY A 338 10.75 -18.76 4.05
C GLY A 338 12.25 -18.75 3.73
N PRO A 339 13.08 -19.35 4.62
CA PRO A 339 14.53 -19.41 4.48
C PRO A 339 15.06 -20.20 3.28
N ALA A 340 14.20 -20.81 2.44
CA ALA A 340 14.57 -21.37 1.13
C ALA A 340 15.20 -20.31 0.19
N HIS A 341 15.11 -19.03 0.54
CA HIS A 341 15.90 -17.97 -0.07
C HIS A 341 17.42 -18.00 0.19
N ARG A 342 17.90 -18.85 1.12
CA ARG A 342 19.34 -19.01 1.44
C ARG A 342 20.11 -19.78 0.37
N SER A 343 19.46 -20.68 -0.37
CA SER A 343 20.15 -21.72 -1.16
C SER A 343 20.60 -21.28 -2.56
N ALA A 344 20.09 -20.16 -3.08
CA ALA A 344 20.39 -19.75 -4.47
C ALA A 344 21.68 -18.89 -4.61
N HIS A 345 22.32 -18.49 -3.50
CA HIS A 345 23.50 -17.62 -3.54
C HIS A 345 24.78 -18.25 -2.97
N SER A 346 24.70 -19.43 -2.34
CA SER A 346 25.90 -20.13 -1.85
C SER A 346 26.44 -21.18 -2.84
N GLY A 347 25.67 -21.57 -3.86
CA GLY A 347 26.08 -22.62 -4.81
C GLY A 347 27.05 -22.18 -5.89
N SER A 348 27.25 -20.87 -6.12
CA SER A 348 28.06 -20.37 -7.25
C SER A 348 29.47 -19.92 -6.87
N HIS A 349 29.84 -19.90 -5.58
CA HIS A 349 31.18 -19.47 -5.14
C HIS A 349 32.08 -20.60 -4.62
N GLN A 350 31.57 -21.82 -4.48
CA GLN A 350 32.37 -22.97 -4.04
C GLN A 350 33.00 -23.78 -5.18
N SER A 351 32.50 -23.70 -6.42
CA SER A 351 33.09 -24.46 -7.54
C SER A 351 34.31 -23.81 -8.18
N GLU A 352 34.57 -22.52 -7.93
CA GLU A 352 35.74 -21.83 -8.51
C GLU A 352 36.99 -21.86 -7.60
N ARG A 353 36.83 -22.15 -6.29
CA ARG A 353 37.97 -22.16 -5.34
C ARG A 353 38.66 -23.50 -5.19
N SER A 354 38.07 -24.62 -5.64
CA SER A 354 38.71 -25.94 -5.54
C SER A 354 39.64 -26.28 -6.71
N GLY A 355 39.64 -25.49 -7.79
CA GLY A 355 40.41 -25.79 -9.01
C GLY A 355 41.83 -25.21 -9.07
N HIS A 356 42.28 -24.41 -8.08
CA HIS A 356 43.51 -23.61 -8.22
C HIS A 356 44.58 -23.83 -7.15
N SER A 357 44.46 -24.87 -6.30
CA SER A 357 45.38 -25.10 -5.17
C SER A 357 46.42 -26.21 -5.37
N HIS A 358 46.51 -26.84 -6.54
CA HIS A 358 47.51 -27.89 -6.80
C HIS A 358 48.34 -27.60 -8.04
N ARG A 359 49.23 -26.61 -7.95
CA ARG A 359 50.52 -26.67 -8.65
C ARG A 359 51.50 -25.64 -8.09
N SER A 360 52.72 -26.15 -7.84
CA SER A 360 53.99 -25.45 -7.67
C SER A 360 54.48 -25.15 -6.23
N HIS A 361 55.01 -26.19 -5.59
CA HIS A 361 56.21 -26.05 -4.74
C HIS A 361 57.29 -27.01 -5.27
N HIS A 362 58.27 -26.49 -6.02
CA HIS A 362 59.64 -26.99 -5.99
C HIS A 362 60.62 -26.06 -6.71
N ARG A 363 61.81 -25.92 -6.11
CA ARG A 363 63.09 -25.32 -6.58
C ARG A 363 63.38 -23.83 -6.26
N SER A 364 63.86 -23.66 -5.03
CA SER A 364 65.26 -23.32 -4.66
C SER A 364 66.11 -22.39 -5.54
N ARG A 365 66.67 -21.40 -4.83
CA ARG A 365 67.70 -20.40 -5.15
C ARG A 365 68.97 -20.94 -5.80
N GLU A 366 69.59 -20.12 -6.66
CA GLU A 366 71.06 -19.98 -6.74
C GLU A 366 71.49 -18.62 -7.35
N HIS A 367 72.75 -18.28 -7.10
CA HIS A 367 73.38 -16.95 -7.12
C HIS A 367 74.03 -16.54 -8.47
N HIS A 368 74.28 -15.21 -8.58
CA HIS A 368 75.47 -14.54 -9.16
C HIS A 368 75.60 -14.14 -10.67
N SER A 369 75.84 -12.83 -10.82
CA SER A 369 76.91 -12.15 -11.58
C SER A 369 76.69 -11.64 -13.02
N SER A 370 76.94 -10.32 -13.15
CA SER A 370 77.67 -9.57 -14.18
C SER A 370 77.30 -9.64 -15.68
N GLY A 371 77.02 -8.46 -16.26
CA GLY A 371 77.60 -8.04 -17.55
C GLY A 371 76.61 -7.67 -18.67
N PRO A 372 76.83 -6.60 -19.46
CA PRO A 372 75.76 -5.86 -20.15
C PRO A 372 75.67 -6.15 -21.66
N ARG A 373 74.53 -5.83 -22.31
CA ARG A 373 74.50 -5.29 -23.71
C ARG A 373 73.09 -4.89 -24.23
N LYS A 374 73.07 -3.67 -24.77
CA LYS A 374 72.40 -3.17 -26.01
C LYS A 374 70.87 -2.91 -26.04
N MET A 375 70.55 -1.64 -25.78
CA MET A 375 69.88 -0.67 -26.68
C MET A 375 69.32 -1.22 -28.01
N LYS A 376 68.00 -1.07 -28.22
CA LYS A 376 67.40 -0.71 -29.52
C LYS A 376 66.19 0.19 -29.32
N THR A 377 66.15 1.22 -30.15
CA THR A 377 65.30 2.40 -30.18
C THR A 377 63.99 2.21 -30.96
N PHE A 378 63.01 3.05 -30.61
CA PHE A 378 61.77 3.55 -31.25
C PHE A 378 61.70 3.55 -32.81
N PRO A 379 60.51 3.68 -33.48
CA PRO A 379 59.54 4.74 -33.15
C PRO A 379 58.02 4.51 -33.31
N MET A 380 57.31 5.45 -32.67
CA MET A 380 55.91 5.84 -32.88
C MET A 380 55.67 6.35 -34.31
N ARG A 381 54.43 6.24 -34.79
CA ARG A 381 53.91 7.02 -35.93
C ARG A 381 52.65 7.77 -35.49
N ALA A 382 52.69 9.08 -35.67
CA ALA A 382 51.58 10.03 -35.54
C ALA A 382 50.93 10.27 -36.93
N PRO A 383 49.79 10.98 -37.02
CA PRO A 383 48.80 10.87 -38.10
C PRO A 383 49.07 11.79 -39.29
N VAL A 384 48.49 11.45 -40.44
CA VAL A 384 48.49 12.25 -41.67
C VAL A 384 47.22 13.11 -41.75
N LYS A 385 47.41 14.38 -42.13
CA LYS A 385 46.42 15.42 -42.46
C LYS A 385 46.31 15.59 -43.98
N ALA A 386 45.28 16.36 -44.38
CA ALA A 386 45.15 17.16 -45.62
C ALA A 386 44.62 16.39 -46.85
N ASP A 387 43.69 16.85 -47.70
CA ASP A 387 43.14 18.18 -48.11
C ASP A 387 41.72 17.96 -48.72
N ALA A 388 40.69 18.79 -48.53
CA ALA A 388 40.34 20.09 -49.13
C ALA A 388 39.91 20.08 -50.62
N GLU A 389 38.63 20.40 -50.88
CA GLU A 389 38.05 21.24 -51.98
C GLU A 389 36.53 20.90 -52.12
N VAL A 390 35.58 21.80 -51.80
CA VAL A 390 35.09 23.01 -52.50
C VAL A 390 34.29 22.70 -53.78
N THR A 391 32.98 22.98 -53.71
CA THR A 391 32.12 23.68 -54.71
C THR A 391 30.65 23.50 -54.23
N GLY A 392 29.95 24.57 -53.85
CA GLY A 392 28.97 25.26 -54.71
C GLY A 392 27.58 24.59 -54.57
N GLU A 393 26.42 25.22 -54.44
CA GLU A 393 26.01 26.60 -54.61
C GLU A 393 24.49 26.63 -54.25
N THR A 394 23.94 27.83 -53.97
CA THR A 394 22.52 28.20 -54.08
C THR A 394 21.46 27.73 -53.04
N SER A 395 21.08 28.68 -52.17
CA SER A 395 19.68 28.97 -51.76
C SER A 395 19.03 29.87 -52.85
N PRO A 396 17.74 30.32 -52.85
CA PRO A 396 16.73 30.33 -51.77
C PRO A 396 15.22 30.22 -52.23
N LYS A 397 14.29 30.58 -51.32
CA LYS A 397 12.87 31.04 -51.53
C LYS A 397 11.83 29.94 -51.84
N THR A 398 10.56 29.95 -51.42
CA THR A 398 9.58 30.94 -50.90
C THR A 398 8.36 30.12 -50.43
N ALA A 399 7.73 30.40 -49.27
CA ALA A 399 6.62 31.32 -49.01
C ALA A 399 5.19 30.84 -49.39
N ASN A 400 4.27 31.07 -48.45
CA ASN A 400 2.82 31.35 -48.59
C ASN A 400 1.89 30.18 -48.93
N ALA A 401 0.61 30.15 -48.52
CA ALA A 401 -0.23 30.90 -47.58
C ALA A 401 -1.60 30.17 -47.53
N GLU A 402 -2.40 30.45 -46.48
CA GLU A 402 -3.86 30.69 -46.44
C GLU A 402 -4.82 29.81 -47.30
N GLU A 403 -6.01 29.40 -46.85
CA GLU A 403 -7.18 30.24 -46.52
C GLU A 403 -8.34 29.26 -46.18
N SER A 404 -8.96 29.31 -44.99
CA SER A 404 -10.21 29.99 -44.59
C SER A 404 -11.54 29.36 -45.04
N ALA A 405 -12.52 29.54 -44.13
CA ALA A 405 -13.96 29.77 -44.32
C ALA A 405 -14.89 28.60 -43.97
N LYS A 406 -16.08 28.77 -43.38
CA LYS A 406 -16.79 29.80 -42.55
C LYS A 406 -18.26 29.32 -42.52
N GLY A 407 -19.04 29.75 -41.52
CA GLY A 407 -20.52 29.73 -41.51
C GLY A 407 -21.10 28.93 -40.34
N ASP A 408 -21.54 29.52 -39.21
CA ASP A 408 -22.72 30.40 -38.99
C ASP A 408 -24.05 29.68 -39.37
N SER A 409 -25.16 29.69 -38.62
CA SER A 409 -25.62 30.37 -37.41
C SER A 409 -27.12 30.02 -37.13
N VAL A 410 -27.64 30.41 -35.95
CA VAL A 410 -29.06 30.75 -35.62
C VAL A 410 -30.08 29.58 -35.51
N ALA A 411 -31.14 29.56 -34.68
CA ALA A 411 -31.56 30.10 -33.37
C ALA A 411 -33.01 29.59 -33.12
N ALA A 412 -33.54 29.82 -31.90
CA ALA A 412 -34.96 29.86 -31.49
C ALA A 412 -35.69 28.51 -31.29
N SER A 413 -36.65 28.30 -30.37
CA SER A 413 -37.23 29.04 -29.22
C SER A 413 -38.36 28.16 -28.62
N VAL A 414 -38.83 28.48 -27.39
CA VAL A 414 -40.14 28.10 -26.75
C VAL A 414 -40.26 26.62 -26.28
N GLY A 415 -40.85 26.25 -25.14
CA GLY A 415 -41.60 26.90 -24.06
C GLY A 415 -42.19 25.83 -23.10
N ALA A 416 -42.73 26.30 -21.98
CA ALA A 416 -43.33 25.65 -20.81
C ALA A 416 -44.31 24.46 -21.03
N ASP A 417 -44.36 23.52 -20.06
CA ASP A 417 -45.53 23.06 -19.27
C ASP A 417 -45.08 21.89 -18.35
N SER A 418 -45.18 21.90 -17.01
CA SER A 418 -46.35 21.77 -16.11
C SER A 418 -47.02 20.38 -16.12
N GLY A 419 -47.21 19.77 -14.92
CA GLY A 419 -48.13 18.64 -14.71
C GLY A 419 -47.60 17.39 -13.98
N LEU A 420 -47.55 17.43 -12.65
CA LEU A 420 -48.02 16.33 -11.78
C LEU A 420 -49.58 16.38 -11.71
N PRO A 421 -50.31 15.44 -11.07
CA PRO A 421 -49.99 14.07 -10.63
C PRO A 421 -51.07 13.03 -11.02
N GLU A 422 -50.78 11.74 -10.80
CA GLU A 422 -51.59 10.81 -9.98
C GLU A 422 -50.69 9.71 -9.41
#